data_AF-A0A2N1Q9A5-F1
#
_entry.id   AF-A0A2N1Q9A5-F1
#
_cell.length_a   1.000
_cell.length_b   1.000
_cell.length_c   1.000
_cell.angle_alpha   90.00
_cell.angle_beta   90.00
_cell.angle_gamma   90.00
#
_symmetry.space_group_name_H-M   'P 1'
#
loop_
_entity.id
_entity.type
_entity.pdbx_description
1 polymer ?
#
loop_
_entity_poly.entity_id
_entity_poly.type
_entity_poly.pdbx_seq_one_letter_code
_entity_poly.pdbx_strand_id
1 'polypeptide(L)'
;MKRILSFFIAAIALLLVGCTKILPLDNPEPELFSTFHEGDDFTILKRIDIDPNQIYYCIGLIINSPKGYTCLVGEYERLNYLVLFEDEYYDIINGSYLNLYTANELIDWGINAGCHLDE
;
A
#
# COMPACT_ATOMS: atom_id res chain seq x y z
N MET A 1 -1.38 43.02 -16.90
CA MET A 1 -0.83 41.72 -17.38
C MET A 1 0.22 41.12 -16.44
N LYS A 2 1.31 41.83 -16.07
CA LYS A 2 2.35 41.28 -15.16
C LYS A 2 1.84 40.74 -13.82
N ARG A 3 0.86 41.40 -13.19
CA ARG A 3 0.29 40.97 -11.89
C ARG A 3 -0.56 39.69 -11.95
N ILE A 4 -1.16 39.40 -13.10
CA ILE A 4 -1.99 38.19 -13.29
C ILE A 4 -1.09 36.97 -13.49
N LEU A 5 0.02 37.16 -14.22
CA LEU A 5 1.01 36.10 -14.45
C LEU A 5 1.66 35.64 -13.14
N SER A 6 2.02 36.58 -12.26
CA SER A 6 2.59 36.26 -10.94
C SER A 6 1.62 35.48 -10.05
N PHE A 7 0.31 35.76 -10.15
CA PHE A 7 -0.71 35.04 -9.39
C PHE A 7 -0.89 33.60 -9.90
N PHE A 8 -0.83 33.40 -11.22
CA PHE A 8 -0.89 32.07 -11.84
C PHE A 8 0.32 31.20 -11.46
N ILE A 9 1.52 31.77 -11.45
CA ILE A 9 2.74 31.03 -11.06
C ILE A 9 2.69 30.61 -9.59
N ALA A 10 2.20 31.49 -8.71
CA ALA A 10 2.03 31.17 -7.29
C ALA A 10 0.97 30.07 -7.06
N ALA A 11 -0.13 30.10 -7.82
CA ALA A 11 -1.16 29.06 -7.75
C ALA A 11 -0.65 27.70 -8.23
N ILE A 12 0.16 27.66 -9.29
CA ILE A 12 0.79 26.42 -9.78
C ILE A 12 1.80 25.87 -8.77
N ALA A 13 2.60 26.74 -8.13
CA ALA A 13 3.54 26.31 -7.10
C ALA A 13 2.85 25.68 -5.88
N LEU A 14 1.67 26.17 -5.48
CA LEU A 14 0.87 25.59 -4.40
C LEU A 14 0.30 24.21 -4.75
N LEU A 15 0.02 23.93 -6.03
CA LEU A 15 -0.46 22.62 -6.48
C LEU A 15 0.63 21.54 -6.46
N LEU A 16 1.91 21.91 -6.43
CA LEU A 16 3.05 20.97 -6.47
C LEU A 16 3.51 20.50 -5.08
N VAL A 17 3.05 21.12 -3.99
CA VAL A 17 3.48 20.79 -2.61
C VAL A 17 2.81 19.52 -2.07
N GLY A 18 1.75 19.03 -2.72
CA GLY A 18 0.91 17.94 -2.21
C GLY A 18 1.34 16.51 -2.56
N CYS A 19 2.47 16.29 -3.23
CA CYS A 19 2.90 14.94 -3.58
C CYS A 19 3.62 14.30 -2.39
N THR A 20 2.88 13.66 -1.48
CA THR A 20 3.47 12.79 -0.45
C THR A 20 4.08 11.58 -1.13
N LYS A 21 5.42 11.51 -1.16
CA LYS A 21 6.13 10.35 -1.69
C LYS A 21 5.94 9.16 -0.74
N ILE A 22 5.47 8.04 -1.26
CA ILE A 22 5.47 6.76 -0.55
C ILE A 22 6.90 6.26 -0.54
N LEU A 23 7.41 5.94 0.65
CA LEU A 23 8.80 5.53 0.83
C LEU A 23 8.87 3.99 0.97
N PRO A 24 9.93 3.37 0.42
CA PRO A 24 10.21 1.96 0.64
C PRO A 24 10.59 1.69 2.09
N LEU A 25 10.61 0.41 2.47
CA LEU A 25 11.04 -0.06 3.78
C LEU A 25 12.56 0.05 3.92
N ASP A 26 13.04 0.56 5.06
CA ASP A 26 14.48 0.74 5.32
C ASP A 26 15.26 -0.59 5.44
N ASN A 27 14.62 -1.64 5.97
CA ASN A 27 15.24 -2.96 6.17
C ASN A 27 14.21 -4.10 5.96
N PRO A 28 13.93 -4.48 4.70
CA PRO A 28 12.82 -5.39 4.37
C PRO A 28 13.08 -6.88 4.64
N GLU A 29 14.33 -7.31 4.90
CA GLU A 29 14.70 -8.74 5.13
C GLU A 29 14.06 -9.72 4.10
N PRO A 30 14.19 -9.48 2.78
CA PRO A 30 13.45 -10.21 1.74
C PRO A 30 13.76 -11.72 1.70
N GLU A 31 14.91 -12.15 2.21
CA GLU A 31 15.29 -13.55 2.35
C GLU A 31 14.35 -14.37 3.25
N LEU A 32 13.53 -13.71 4.08
CA LEU A 32 12.52 -14.34 4.92
C LEU A 32 11.19 -14.58 4.19
N PHE A 33 11.10 -14.20 2.91
CA PHE A 33 9.87 -14.22 2.12
C PHE A 33 10.02 -15.05 0.85
N SER A 34 8.89 -15.48 0.30
CA SER A 34 8.78 -16.24 -0.95
C SER A 34 7.69 -15.65 -1.83
N THR A 35 7.83 -15.79 -3.15
CA THR A 35 6.82 -15.32 -4.12
C THR A 35 5.46 -15.91 -3.81
N PHE A 36 4.47 -15.04 -3.59
CA PHE A 36 3.09 -15.40 -3.34
C PHE A 36 2.20 -15.09 -4.55
N HIS A 37 2.38 -13.93 -5.16
CA HIS A 37 1.65 -13.51 -6.34
C HIS A 37 2.53 -12.63 -7.25
N GLU A 38 2.45 -12.86 -8.57
CA GLU A 38 3.10 -12.04 -9.59
C GLU A 38 2.03 -11.21 -10.30
N GLY A 39 2.10 -9.88 -10.12
CA GLY A 39 1.30 -8.94 -10.89
C GLY A 39 2.03 -8.52 -12.17
N ASP A 40 1.49 -7.54 -12.89
CA ASP A 40 2.08 -7.07 -14.15
C ASP A 40 3.44 -6.38 -13.95
N ASP A 41 3.51 -5.46 -12.98
CA ASP A 41 4.69 -4.62 -12.71
C ASP A 41 5.27 -4.81 -11.29
N PHE A 42 4.71 -5.72 -10.50
CA PHE A 42 5.08 -5.93 -9.10
C PHE A 42 5.00 -7.41 -8.69
N THR A 43 5.57 -7.74 -7.55
CA THR A 43 5.46 -9.08 -6.95
C THR A 43 5.08 -8.96 -5.48
N ILE A 44 4.06 -9.69 -5.04
CA ILE A 44 3.76 -9.86 -3.62
C ILE A 44 4.50 -11.08 -3.11
N LEU A 45 5.27 -10.88 -2.05
CA LEU A 45 5.98 -11.91 -1.33
C LEU A 45 5.26 -12.20 -0.01
N LYS A 46 5.24 -13.46 0.41
CA LYS A 46 4.70 -13.90 1.70
C LYS A 46 5.80 -14.52 2.54
N ARG A 47 5.81 -14.22 3.84
CA ARG A 47 6.79 -14.75 4.79
C ARG A 47 6.77 -16.28 4.79
N ILE A 48 7.96 -16.89 4.71
CA ILE A 48 8.13 -18.35 4.60
C ILE A 48 7.73 -19.07 5.89
N ASP A 49 8.12 -18.48 7.02
CA ASP A 49 7.83 -19.00 8.36
C ASP A 49 7.12 -17.94 9.19
N ILE A 50 5.95 -18.28 9.71
CA ILE A 50 5.11 -17.41 10.51
C ILE A 50 4.88 -18.10 11.84
N ASP A 51 5.42 -17.53 12.92
CA ASP A 51 5.22 -18.08 14.27
C ASP A 51 3.73 -18.08 14.61
N PRO A 52 3.09 -19.25 14.81
CA PRO A 52 1.68 -19.32 15.14
C PRO A 52 1.36 -18.74 16.52
N ASN A 53 2.37 -18.50 17.37
CA ASN A 53 2.21 -17.90 18.69
C ASN A 53 2.46 -16.38 18.69
N GLN A 54 2.86 -15.80 17.56
CA GLN A 54 3.03 -14.37 17.45
C GLN A 54 1.69 -13.66 17.65
N ILE A 55 1.66 -12.72 18.60
CA ILE A 55 0.49 -11.89 18.87
C ILE A 55 0.53 -10.67 17.96
N TYR A 56 -0.53 -10.47 17.19
CA TYR A 56 -0.70 -9.31 16.33
C TYR A 56 -1.65 -8.31 16.99
N TYR A 57 -1.35 -7.02 16.86
CA TYR A 57 -2.29 -5.99 17.27
C TYR A 57 -3.51 -5.99 16.35
N CYS A 58 -4.70 -5.90 16.94
CA CYS A 58 -5.95 -5.78 16.19
C CYS A 58 -6.13 -4.32 15.75
N ILE A 59 -5.40 -3.92 14.71
CA ILE A 59 -5.45 -2.59 14.10
C ILE A 59 -5.87 -2.78 12.64
N GLY A 60 -6.90 -2.05 12.22
CA GLY A 60 -7.31 -1.97 10.81
C GLY A 60 -6.58 -0.83 10.11
N LEU A 61 -5.89 -1.15 9.03
CA LEU A 61 -5.08 -0.23 8.24
C LEU A 61 -5.70 -0.06 6.87
N ILE A 62 -6.03 1.19 6.53
CA ILE A 62 -6.76 1.53 5.31
C ILE A 62 -5.91 1.20 4.08
N ILE A 63 -6.56 0.57 3.11
CA ILE A 63 -6.01 0.29 1.78
C ILE A 63 -6.98 0.81 0.72
N ASN A 64 -6.51 0.94 -0.52
CA ASN A 64 -7.34 1.39 -1.62
C ASN A 64 -8.54 0.46 -1.83
N SER A 65 -9.72 1.05 -1.70
CA SER A 65 -11.01 0.37 -1.74
C SER A 65 -11.82 0.80 -2.96
N PRO A 66 -12.77 -0.04 -3.42
CA PRO A 66 -13.79 0.38 -4.35
C PRO A 66 -14.61 1.57 -3.80
N LYS A 67 -15.16 2.39 -4.71
CA LYS A 67 -15.98 3.54 -4.32
C LYS A 67 -17.17 3.10 -3.44
N GLY A 68 -17.34 3.79 -2.31
CA GLY A 68 -18.42 3.52 -1.35
C GLY A 68 -18.10 2.41 -0.35
N TYR A 69 -16.85 1.97 -0.30
CA TYR A 69 -16.36 1.02 0.68
C TYR A 69 -15.12 1.58 1.38
N THR A 70 -14.96 1.21 2.65
CA THR A 70 -13.70 1.29 3.38
C THR A 70 -13.16 -0.13 3.54
N CYS A 71 -11.95 -0.37 3.05
CA CYS A 71 -11.27 -1.66 3.18
C CYS A 71 -10.03 -1.53 4.06
N LEU A 72 -9.82 -2.55 4.89
CA LEU A 72 -8.79 -2.60 5.92
C LEU A 72 -8.02 -3.92 5.83
N VAL A 73 -6.72 -3.86 6.06
CA VAL A 73 -5.88 -5.02 6.38
C VAL A 73 -5.39 -4.93 7.82
N GLY A 74 -5.02 -6.06 8.41
CA GLY A 74 -4.49 -6.12 9.76
C GLY A 74 -2.98 -5.96 9.83
N GLU A 75 -2.48 -5.88 11.06
CA GLU A 75 -1.05 -5.93 11.36
C GLU A 75 -0.41 -7.25 10.91
N TYR A 76 -1.19 -8.34 10.88
CA TYR A 76 -0.75 -9.63 10.34
C TYR A 76 -0.33 -9.50 8.88
N GLU A 77 -1.18 -8.91 8.04
CA GLU A 77 -0.91 -8.75 6.62
C GLU A 77 0.27 -7.79 6.41
N ARG A 78 0.32 -6.68 7.16
CA ARG A 78 1.42 -5.71 7.08
C ARG A 78 2.81 -6.33 7.35
N LEU A 79 2.90 -7.26 8.30
CA LEU A 79 4.15 -7.87 8.72
C LEU A 79 4.55 -9.13 7.94
N ASN A 80 3.58 -9.80 7.32
CA ASN A 80 3.80 -11.09 6.66
C ASN A 80 3.73 -11.04 5.14
N TYR A 81 3.48 -9.86 4.55
CA TYR A 81 3.55 -9.64 3.12
C TYR A 81 4.43 -8.44 2.77
N LEU A 82 5.21 -8.60 1.71
CA LEU A 82 5.98 -7.53 1.08
C LEU A 82 5.55 -7.35 -0.36
N VAL A 83 5.80 -6.17 -0.89
CA VAL A 83 5.59 -5.83 -2.30
C VAL A 83 6.92 -5.40 -2.89
N LEU A 84 7.40 -6.12 -3.90
CA LEU A 84 8.54 -5.73 -4.71
C LEU A 84 8.02 -4.95 -5.93
N PHE A 85 8.43 -3.69 -6.05
CA PHE A 85 8.06 -2.79 -7.15
C PHE A 85 9.25 -1.87 -7.45
N GLU A 86 9.65 -1.74 -8.72
CA GLU A 86 10.81 -0.94 -9.14
C GLU A 86 12.10 -1.22 -8.34
N ASP A 87 12.41 -2.50 -8.10
CA ASP A 87 13.57 -2.96 -7.30
C ASP A 87 13.57 -2.50 -5.82
N GLU A 88 12.47 -1.95 -5.33
CA GLU A 88 12.28 -1.51 -3.95
C GLU A 88 11.18 -2.33 -3.24
N TYR A 89 11.28 -2.44 -1.91
CA TYR A 89 10.34 -3.20 -1.09
C TYR A 89 9.41 -2.28 -0.30
N TYR A 90 8.13 -2.59 -0.35
CA TYR A 90 7.06 -1.88 0.32
C TYR A 90 6.25 -2.86 1.19
N ASP A 91 5.59 -2.35 2.23
CA ASP A 91 4.54 -3.14 2.88
C ASP A 91 3.26 -3.18 2.02
N ILE A 92 2.34 -4.06 2.39
CA ILE A 92 1.08 -4.27 1.64
C ILE A 92 0.18 -3.02 1.60
N ILE A 93 0.37 -2.05 2.49
CA ILE A 93 -0.43 -0.82 2.54
C ILE A 93 0.14 0.19 1.56
N ASN A 94 1.45 0.38 1.60
CA ASN A 94 2.16 1.27 0.69
C ASN A 94 2.04 0.81 -0.77
N GLY A 95 2.09 -0.50 -1.03
CA GLY A 95 1.80 -1.03 -2.37
C GLY A 95 0.38 -0.69 -2.84
N SER A 96 -0.59 -0.68 -1.93
CA SER A 96 -1.94 -0.23 -2.24
C SER A 96 -1.99 1.27 -2.56
N TYR A 97 -1.33 2.13 -1.76
CA TYR A 97 -1.27 3.57 -2.02
C TYR A 97 -0.52 3.95 -3.31
N LEU A 98 0.39 3.08 -3.77
CA LEU A 98 1.02 3.17 -5.09
C LEU A 98 0.07 2.79 -6.24
N ASN A 99 -1.16 2.37 -5.93
CA ASN A 99 -2.18 1.86 -6.87
C ASN A 99 -1.73 0.59 -7.61
N LEU A 100 -0.89 -0.24 -6.99
CA LEU A 100 -0.49 -1.53 -7.57
C LEU A 100 -1.63 -2.55 -7.53
N TYR A 101 -2.52 -2.41 -6.56
CA TYR A 101 -3.70 -3.26 -6.39
C TYR A 101 -4.75 -2.62 -5.50
N THR A 102 -5.95 -3.18 -5.58
CA THR A 102 -7.14 -2.87 -4.79
C THR A 102 -7.40 -3.92 -3.73
N ALA A 103 -8.22 -3.59 -2.74
CA ALA A 103 -8.65 -4.55 -1.72
C ALA A 103 -9.35 -5.79 -2.27
N ASN A 104 -10.12 -5.66 -3.36
CA ASN A 104 -10.80 -6.81 -3.97
C ASN A 104 -9.79 -7.80 -4.56
N GLU A 105 -8.76 -7.28 -5.23
CA GLU A 105 -7.69 -8.12 -5.80
C GLU A 105 -6.93 -8.85 -4.69
N LEU A 106 -6.63 -8.18 -3.57
CA LEU A 106 -6.04 -8.83 -2.40
C LEU A 106 -6.91 -9.99 -1.90
N ILE A 107 -8.23 -9.78 -1.79
CA ILE A 107 -9.20 -10.82 -1.36
C ILE A 107 -9.19 -11.98 -2.36
N ASP A 108 -9.21 -11.69 -3.66
CA ASP A 108 -9.19 -12.70 -4.72
C ASP A 108 -7.90 -13.53 -4.71
N TRP A 109 -6.78 -12.93 -4.29
CA TRP A 109 -5.49 -13.62 -4.09
C TRP A 109 -5.40 -14.35 -2.75
N GLY A 110 -6.41 -14.27 -1.88
CA GLY A 110 -6.43 -14.93 -0.58
C GLY A 110 -5.70 -14.16 0.53
N ILE A 111 -5.42 -12.88 0.33
CA ILE A 111 -4.95 -11.97 1.39
C ILE A 111 -6.18 -11.41 2.08
N ASN A 112 -6.24 -11.56 3.40
CA ASN A 112 -7.40 -11.19 4.19
C ASN A 112 -7.50 -9.66 4.31
N ALA A 113 -8.47 -9.08 3.59
CA ALA A 113 -8.89 -7.71 3.74
C ALA A 113 -10.37 -7.65 4.13
N GLY A 114 -10.70 -6.82 5.11
CA GLY A 114 -12.07 -6.57 5.55
C GLY A 114 -12.62 -5.31 4.88
N CYS A 115 -13.67 -5.44 4.08
CA CYS A 115 -14.35 -4.31 3.44
C CYS A 115 -15.73 -4.07 4.03
N HIS A 116 -16.07 -2.81 4.27
CA HIS A 116 -17.36 -2.36 4.78
C HIS A 116 -17.92 -1.25 3.89
N LEU A 117 -19.24 -1.19 3.72
CA LEU A 117 -19.89 -0.07 3.04
C LEU A 117 -19.72 1.20 3.87
N ASP A 118 -19.40 2.31 3.21
CA ASP A 118 -19.39 3.62 3.84
C ASP A 118 -20.84 4.05 4.11
N GLU A 119 -21.19 4.30 5.37
CA GLU A 119 -22.51 4.84 5.78
C GLU A 119 -22.64 6.34 5.47
#